data_AF-A0A1H8DTR1-F1
#
_entry.id   AF-A0A1H8DTR1-F1
#
_cell.length_a   1.000
_cell.length_b   1.000
_cell.length_c   1.000
_cell.angle_alpha   90.00
_cell.angle_beta   90.00
_cell.angle_gamma   90.00
#
_symmetry.space_group_name_H-M   'P 1'
#
loop_
_entity.id
_entity.type
_entity.pdbx_description
1 polymer ?
#
loop_
_entity_poly.entity_id
_entity_poly.type
_entity_poly.pdbx_seq_one_letter_code
_entity_poly.pdbx_strand_id
1 'polypeptide(L)'
;MKTLLKYDLSIQQTIILLFIITLLMLAITKNESLTTLVQIEFFLLAILQYTLNIAKFCNKNYARTHSRIIYIFVSTYVVITFLLFILCLSLKYTVLNNFLEWMPVSWLAASPVLIILSLSISFSDRESKNLKTTTKNENS
;
A
#
# COMPACT_ATOMS: atom_id res chain seq x y z
N MET A 1 -0.85 15.49 10.14
CA MET A 1 -1.61 14.21 10.03
C MET A 1 -3.08 14.39 9.61
N LYS A 2 -3.81 15.42 10.11
CA LYS A 2 -5.24 15.64 9.75
C LYS A 2 -5.49 15.94 8.25
N THR A 3 -4.58 16.66 7.59
CA THR A 3 -4.71 17.02 6.15
C THR A 3 -4.39 15.85 5.22
N LEU A 4 -3.31 15.10 5.48
CA LEU A 4 -2.88 13.99 4.63
C LEU A 4 -3.88 12.83 4.58
N LEU A 5 -4.59 12.59 5.69
CA LEU A 5 -5.66 11.60 5.80
C LEU A 5 -6.98 12.01 5.11
N LYS A 6 -7.14 13.30 4.76
CA LYS A 6 -8.33 13.79 4.01
C LYS A 6 -8.23 13.46 2.52
N TYR A 7 -7.00 13.40 2.00
CA TYR A 7 -6.70 13.15 0.59
C TYR A 7 -6.15 11.74 0.36
N ASP A 8 -6.26 10.86 1.34
CA ASP A 8 -5.74 9.49 1.31
C ASP A 8 -6.20 8.73 0.06
N LEU A 9 -7.49 8.71 -0.25
CA LEU A 9 -8.02 8.02 -1.42
C LEU A 9 -7.47 8.62 -2.72
N SER A 10 -7.42 9.95 -2.83
CA SER A 10 -6.86 10.63 -4.00
C SER A 10 -5.38 10.36 -4.17
N ILE A 11 -4.60 10.37 -3.08
CA ILE A 11 -3.17 10.02 -3.09
C ILE A 11 -2.97 8.57 -3.55
N GLN A 12 -3.75 7.63 -3.00
CA GLN A 12 -3.71 6.23 -3.41
C GLN A 12 -4.02 6.07 -4.90
N GLN A 13 -5.07 6.72 -5.40
CA GLN A 13 -5.46 6.67 -6.81
C GLN A 13 -4.42 7.29 -7.74
N THR A 14 -3.89 8.47 -7.42
CA THR A 14 -2.86 9.15 -8.24
C THR A 14 -1.61 8.31 -8.36
N ILE A 15 -1.17 7.65 -7.29
CA ILE A 15 0.05 6.84 -7.31
C ILE A 15 -0.18 5.51 -8.03
N ILE A 16 -1.36 4.91 -7.89
CA ILE A 16 -1.74 3.74 -8.69
C ILE A 16 -1.80 4.10 -10.18
N LEU A 17 -2.33 5.28 -10.53
CA LEU A 17 -2.35 5.76 -11.91
C LEU A 17 -0.93 5.95 -12.45
N LEU A 18 -0.03 6.55 -11.66
CA LEU A 18 1.38 6.70 -12.03
C LEU A 18 2.02 5.33 -12.30
N PHE A 19 1.79 4.35 -11.42
CA PHE A 19 2.29 2.99 -11.59
C PHE A 19 1.76 2.31 -12.87
N ILE A 20 0.48 2.50 -13.20
CA ILE A 20 -0.10 2.01 -14.46
C ILE A 20 0.57 2.65 -15.67
N ILE A 21 0.88 3.94 -15.63
CA ILE A 21 1.61 4.63 -16.69
C ILE A 21 3.01 4.03 -16.85
N THR A 22 3.73 3.78 -15.75
CA THR A 22 5.05 3.13 -15.80
C THR A 22 4.98 1.74 -16.41
N LEU A 23 3.96 0.94 -16.05
CA LEU A 23 3.72 -0.37 -16.67
C LEU A 23 3.45 -0.28 -18.18
N LEU A 24 2.66 0.71 -18.61
CA LEU A 24 2.39 0.93 -20.03
C LEU A 24 3.67 1.31 -20.79
N MET A 25 4.51 2.18 -20.22
CA MET A 25 5.80 2.56 -20.78
C MET A 25 6.74 1.35 -20.91
N LEU A 26 6.78 0.49 -19.88
CA LEU A 26 7.55 -0.76 -19.93
C LEU A 26 7.06 -1.67 -21.07
N ALA A 27 5.74 -1.83 -21.23
CA ALA A 27 5.15 -2.68 -22.27
C ALA A 27 5.48 -2.19 -23.69
N ILE A 28 5.54 -0.87 -23.90
CA ILE A 28 5.83 -0.26 -25.21
C ILE A 28 7.33 -0.32 -25.53
N THR A 29 8.18 0.06 -24.57
CA THR A 29 9.62 0.26 -24.83
C THR A 29 10.46 -0.99 -24.61
N LYS A 30 9.95 -1.99 -23.87
CA LYS A 30 10.66 -3.23 -23.49
C LYS A 30 12.05 -3.00 -22.87
N ASN A 31 12.28 -1.83 -22.27
CA ASN A 31 13.56 -1.49 -21.68
C ASN A 31 13.75 -2.23 -20.35
N GLU A 32 14.80 -3.02 -20.22
CA GLU A 32 15.12 -3.78 -19.01
C GLU A 32 15.28 -2.88 -17.77
N SER A 33 15.78 -1.65 -17.94
CA SER A 33 15.94 -0.69 -16.84
C SER A 33 14.59 -0.27 -16.23
N LEU A 34 13.51 -0.26 -17.03
CA LEU A 34 12.16 0.01 -16.53
C LEU A 34 11.62 -1.14 -15.69
N THR A 35 12.11 -2.36 -15.86
CA THR A 35 11.66 -3.53 -15.08
C THR A 35 12.04 -3.35 -13.60
N THR A 36 13.28 -2.95 -13.33
CA THR A 36 13.75 -2.66 -11.97
C THR A 36 12.98 -1.47 -11.36
N LEU A 37 12.72 -0.43 -12.16
CA LEU A 37 11.94 0.72 -11.70
C LEU A 37 10.50 0.32 -11.31
N VAL A 38 9.82 -0.47 -12.13
CA VAL A 38 8.47 -0.99 -11.84
C VAL A 38 8.46 -1.80 -10.55
N GLN A 39 9.46 -2.66 -10.33
CA GLN A 39 9.57 -3.41 -9.07
C GLN A 39 9.70 -2.48 -7.87
N ILE A 40 10.59 -1.47 -7.93
CA ILE A 40 10.79 -0.51 -6.85
C ILE A 40 9.51 0.29 -6.59
N GLU A 41 8.87 0.81 -7.65
CA GLU A 41 7.61 1.56 -7.54
C GLU A 41 6.51 0.72 -6.89
N PHE A 42 6.39 -0.54 -7.28
CA PHE A 42 5.40 -1.47 -6.72
C PHE A 42 5.54 -1.62 -5.20
N PHE A 43 6.75 -1.81 -4.70
CA PHE A 43 7.00 -1.94 -3.27
C PHE A 43 6.85 -0.61 -2.52
N LEU A 44 7.25 0.52 -3.12
CA LEU A 44 6.98 1.85 -2.57
C LEU A 44 5.47 2.09 -2.41
N LEU A 45 4.68 1.63 -3.38
CA LEU A 45 3.23 1.68 -3.32
C LEU A 45 2.71 0.86 -2.13
N ALA A 46 3.19 -0.37 -1.95
CA ALA A 46 2.83 -1.19 -0.79
C ALA A 46 3.17 -0.52 0.56
N ILE A 47 4.37 0.07 0.69
CA ILE A 47 4.81 0.81 1.89
C ILE A 47 3.89 2.00 2.18
N LEU A 48 3.53 2.77 1.15
CA LEU A 48 2.63 3.91 1.33
C LEU A 48 1.25 3.48 1.80
N GLN A 49 0.67 2.45 1.16
CA GLN A 49 -0.64 1.91 1.52
C GLN A 49 -0.64 1.40 2.96
N TYR A 50 0.41 0.70 3.36
CA TYR A 50 0.61 0.24 4.73
C TYR A 50 0.65 1.41 5.72
N THR A 51 1.47 2.42 5.43
CA THR A 51 1.64 3.60 6.28
C THR A 51 0.31 4.35 6.46
N LEU A 52 -0.46 4.53 5.38
CA LEU A 52 -1.78 5.17 5.44
C LEU A 52 -2.76 4.39 6.31
N ASN A 53 -2.81 3.06 6.17
CA ASN A 53 -3.72 2.23 6.97
C ASN A 53 -3.34 2.17 8.45
N ILE A 54 -2.04 2.14 8.78
CA ILE A 54 -1.59 2.29 10.17
C ILE A 54 -1.97 3.65 10.72
N ALA A 55 -1.72 4.72 9.96
CA ALA A 55 -2.09 6.07 10.36
C ALA A 55 -3.59 6.20 10.66
N LYS A 56 -4.44 5.57 9.83
CA LYS A 56 -5.89 5.49 10.07
C LYS A 56 -6.24 4.64 11.29
N PHE A 57 -5.60 3.49 11.48
CA PHE A 57 -5.84 2.60 12.62
C PHE A 57 -5.56 3.27 13.96
N CYS A 58 -4.50 4.09 14.01
CA CYS A 58 -4.14 4.88 15.19
C CYS A 58 -5.03 6.12 15.39
N ASN A 59 -5.81 6.53 14.39
CA ASN A 59 -6.65 7.72 14.45
C ASN A 59 -8.07 7.38 14.92
N LYS A 60 -8.52 8.02 16.00
CA LYS A 60 -9.86 7.86 16.59
C LYS A 60 -11.01 8.20 15.63
N ASN A 61 -10.75 8.98 14.58
CA ASN A 61 -11.76 9.37 13.60
C ASN A 61 -12.12 8.26 12.60
N TYR A 62 -11.40 7.13 12.62
CA TYR A 62 -11.60 6.01 11.70
C TYR A 62 -11.97 4.73 12.48
N ALA A 63 -12.91 3.95 11.94
CA ALA A 63 -13.38 2.73 12.60
C ALA A 63 -12.34 1.61 12.49
N ARG A 64 -12.02 0.92 13.59
CA ARG A 64 -11.07 -0.21 13.60
C ARG A 64 -11.77 -1.50 13.17
N THR A 65 -11.99 -1.64 11.87
CA THR A 65 -12.63 -2.83 11.29
C THR A 65 -11.70 -4.05 11.30
N HIS A 66 -12.27 -5.26 11.30
CA HIS A 66 -11.50 -6.50 11.14
C HIS A 66 -10.70 -6.52 9.84
N SER A 67 -11.26 -5.99 8.75
CA SER A 67 -10.56 -5.85 7.46
C SER A 67 -9.27 -5.03 7.59
N ARG A 68 -9.29 -3.92 8.36
CA ARG A 68 -8.09 -3.12 8.60
C ARG A 68 -7.06 -3.84 9.44
N ILE A 69 -7.48 -4.59 10.45
CA ILE A 69 -6.57 -5.38 11.30
C ILE A 69 -5.87 -6.45 10.47
N ILE A 70 -6.63 -7.22 9.68
CA ILE A 70 -6.09 -8.25 8.78
C ILE A 70 -5.14 -7.63 7.77
N TYR A 71 -5.56 -6.52 7.14
CA TYR A 71 -4.71 -5.78 6.22
C TYR A 71 -3.38 -5.41 6.87
N ILE A 72 -3.39 -4.76 8.05
CA ILE A 72 -2.17 -4.32 8.74
C ILE A 72 -1.29 -5.52 9.08
N PHE A 73 -1.86 -6.62 9.58
CA PHE A 73 -1.09 -7.81 9.93
C PHE A 73 -0.34 -8.38 8.72
N VAL A 74 -1.04 -8.61 7.61
CA VAL A 74 -0.45 -9.21 6.40
C VAL A 74 0.50 -8.22 5.71
N SER A 75 0.15 -6.93 5.65
CA SER A 75 1.03 -5.91 5.06
C SER A 75 2.28 -5.63 5.90
N THR A 76 2.22 -5.79 7.23
CA THR A 76 3.40 -5.75 8.10
C THR A 76 4.42 -6.79 7.67
N TYR A 77 3.97 -8.02 7.39
CA TYR A 77 4.84 -9.08 6.89
C TYR A 77 5.51 -8.63 5.58
N VAL A 78 4.74 -8.21 4.58
CA VAL A 78 5.28 -7.79 3.27
C VAL A 78 6.26 -6.62 3.40
N VAL A 79 5.88 -5.56 4.12
CA VAL A 79 6.68 -4.33 4.21
C VAL A 79 7.94 -4.52 5.04
N ILE A 80 7.84 -5.12 6.24
CA ILE A 80 9.01 -5.31 7.09
C ILE A 80 10.02 -6.24 6.42
N THR A 81 9.54 -7.33 5.83
CA THR A 81 10.44 -8.29 5.19
C THR A 81 11.09 -7.72 3.93
N PHE A 82 10.40 -6.87 3.17
CA PHE A 82 11.00 -6.10 2.08
C PHE A 82 12.08 -5.12 2.55
N LEU A 83 11.84 -4.41 3.65
CA LEU A 83 12.84 -3.51 4.24
C LEU A 83 14.07 -4.28 4.75
N LEU A 84 13.86 -5.44 5.39
CA LEU A 84 14.94 -6.33 5.80
C LEU A 84 15.73 -6.88 4.62
N PHE A 85 15.05 -7.20 3.51
CA PHE A 85 15.70 -7.63 2.27
C PHE A 85 16.65 -6.54 1.72
N ILE A 86 16.18 -5.30 1.61
CA ILE A 86 17.01 -4.17 1.18
C ILE A 86 18.22 -4.00 2.12
N LEU A 87 17.99 -4.08 3.44
CA LEU A 87 19.06 -3.95 4.43
C LEU A 87 20.10 -5.06 4.30
N CYS A 88 19.67 -6.32 4.12
CA CYS A 88 20.56 -7.45 3.93
C CYS A 88 21.38 -7.32 2.64
N LEU A 89 20.73 -6.89 1.54
CA LEU A 89 21.40 -6.63 0.27
C LEU A 89 22.47 -5.53 0.42
N SER A 90 22.14 -4.45 1.13
CA SER A 90 23.06 -3.34 1.39
C SER A 90 24.28 -3.74 2.23
N LEU A 91 24.08 -4.64 3.21
CA LEU A 91 25.14 -5.12 4.09
C LEU A 91 25.90 -6.35 3.55
N LYS A 92 25.56 -6.82 2.34
CA LYS A 92 26.17 -7.98 1.67
C LYS A 92 26.15 -9.28 2.50
N TYR A 93 25.11 -9.49 3.31
CA TYR A 93 24.96 -10.73 4.07
C TYR A 93 24.55 -11.89 3.16
N THR A 94 25.52 -12.70 2.74
CA THR A 94 25.35 -13.84 1.82
C THR A 94 24.51 -14.99 2.39
N VAL A 95 24.44 -15.14 3.71
CA VAL A 95 23.79 -16.29 4.39
C VAL A 95 22.26 -16.30 4.24
N LEU A 96 21.63 -15.15 3.97
CA LEU A 96 20.17 -15.07 3.81
C LEU A 96 19.67 -15.16 2.36
N ASN A 97 20.57 -15.22 1.36
CA ASN A 97 20.19 -15.10 -0.06
C ASN A 97 19.15 -16.13 -0.51
N ASN A 98 19.26 -17.40 -0.07
CA ASN A 98 18.33 -18.46 -0.49
C ASN A 98 16.90 -18.25 0.03
N PHE A 99 16.72 -17.76 1.26
CA PHE A 99 15.40 -17.45 1.81
C PHE A 99 14.83 -16.16 1.20
N LEU A 100 15.70 -15.17 0.99
CA LEU A 100 15.36 -13.87 0.43
C LEU A 100 14.96 -13.93 -1.06
N GLU A 101 15.45 -14.90 -1.84
CA GLU A 101 15.10 -15.05 -3.27
C GLU A 101 13.61 -15.36 -3.50
N TRP A 102 12.98 -16.14 -2.63
CA TRP A 102 11.57 -16.52 -2.77
C TRP A 102 10.60 -15.47 -2.24
N MET A 103 11.08 -14.56 -1.38
CA MET A 103 10.24 -13.53 -0.78
C MET A 103 9.62 -12.57 -1.81
N PRO A 104 10.38 -12.00 -2.78
CA PRO A 104 9.82 -11.17 -3.84
C PRO A 104 8.66 -11.82 -4.59
N VAL A 105 8.74 -13.12 -4.86
CA VAL A 105 7.67 -13.86 -5.55
C VAL A 105 6.40 -13.90 -4.70
N SER A 106 6.53 -14.20 -3.40
CA SER A 106 5.39 -14.19 -2.47
C SER A 106 4.76 -12.79 -2.35
N TRP A 107 5.58 -11.74 -2.39
CA TRP A 107 5.10 -10.36 -2.32
C TRP A 107 4.42 -9.91 -3.61
N LEU A 108 4.89 -10.36 -4.79
CA LEU A 108 4.22 -10.06 -6.06
C LEU A 108 2.78 -10.59 -6.09
N ALA A 109 2.49 -11.69 -5.38
CA ALA A 109 1.13 -12.21 -5.21
C ALA A 109 0.35 -11.50 -4.09
N ALA A 110 0.99 -11.20 -2.96
CA ALA A 110 0.31 -10.61 -1.80
C ALA A 110 0.01 -9.11 -1.97
N SER A 111 0.95 -8.34 -2.53
CA SER A 111 0.86 -6.88 -2.66
C SER A 111 -0.34 -6.40 -3.49
N PRO A 112 -0.71 -7.00 -4.64
CA PRO A 112 -1.90 -6.58 -5.39
C PRO A 112 -3.19 -6.77 -4.59
N VAL A 113 -3.31 -7.91 -3.88
CA VAL A 113 -4.45 -8.21 -3.00
C VAL A 113 -4.53 -7.16 -1.88
N LEU A 114 -3.40 -6.82 -1.29
CA LEU A 114 -3.32 -5.78 -0.26
C LEU A 114 -3.69 -4.39 -0.82
N ILE A 115 -3.23 -4.02 -2.02
CA ILE A 115 -3.58 -2.74 -2.65
C ILE A 115 -5.10 -2.63 -2.84
N ILE A 116 -5.75 -3.69 -3.34
CA ILE A 116 -7.21 -3.73 -3.51
C ILE A 116 -7.90 -3.60 -2.16
N LEU A 117 -7.47 -4.39 -1.16
CA LEU A 117 -8.04 -4.35 0.20
C LEU A 117 -7.89 -2.96 0.84
N SER A 118 -6.75 -2.30 0.64
CA SER A 118 -6.51 -0.93 1.11
C SER A 118 -7.48 0.06 0.47
N LEU A 119 -7.70 -0.03 -0.85
CA LEU A 119 -8.66 0.80 -1.55
C LEU A 119 -10.08 0.57 -1.03
N SER A 120 -10.49 -0.69 -0.84
CA SER A 120 -11.81 -1.02 -0.28
C SER A 120 -12.01 -0.41 1.11
N ILE A 121 -10.99 -0.45 1.97
CA ILE A 121 -11.01 0.22 3.29
C ILE A 121 -11.17 1.74 3.11
N SER A 122 -10.40 2.36 2.21
CA SER A 122 -10.49 3.80 1.95
C SER A 122 -11.84 4.25 1.38
N PHE A 123 -12.46 3.45 0.51
CA PHE A 123 -13.81 3.73 0.00
C PHE A 123 -14.86 3.64 1.12
N SER A 124 -14.83 2.59 1.92
CA SER A 124 -15.74 2.41 3.06
C SER A 124 -15.59 3.54 4.09
N ASP A 125 -14.36 3.97 4.38
CA ASP A 125 -14.10 5.11 5.27
C ASP A 125 -14.77 6.40 4.76
N ARG A 126 -14.72 6.64 3.44
CA ARG A 126 -15.32 7.83 2.81
C ARG A 126 -16.85 7.78 2.87
N GLU A 127 -17.44 6.64 2.54
CA GLU A 127 -18.88 6.43 2.60
C GLU A 127 -19.42 6.66 4.03
N SER A 128 -18.77 6.08 5.04
CA SER A 128 -19.16 6.24 6.44
C SER A 128 -19.12 7.71 6.92
N LYS A 129 -18.17 8.51 6.40
CA LYS A 129 -18.09 9.94 6.72
C LYS A 129 -19.21 10.73 6.06
N ASN A 130 -19.54 10.44 4.80
CA ASN A 130 -20.63 11.11 4.09
C ASN A 130 -21.98 10.88 4.80
N LEU A 131 -22.26 9.63 5.20
CA LEU A 131 -23.46 9.28 5.96
C LEU A 131 -23.59 10.07 7.28
N LYS A 132 -22.48 10.25 8.01
CA LYS A 132 -22.44 11.06 9.25
C LYS A 132 -22.65 12.55 9.00
N THR A 133 -22.27 13.06 7.83
CA THR A 133 -22.51 14.46 7.47
C THR A 133 -23.96 14.70 7.09
N THR A 134 -24.58 13.81 6.31
CA THR A 134 -25.99 13.93 5.91
C THR A 134 -26.93 13.87 7.13
N THR A 135 -26.75 12.88 8.00
CA THR A 135 -27.54 12.75 9.24
C THR A 135 -27.36 13.92 10.22
N LYS A 136 -26.22 14.62 10.19
CA LYS A 136 -26.03 15.81 11.02
C LYS A 136 -26.79 17.03 10.47
N ASN A 137 -26.88 17.16 9.15
CA ASN A 137 -27.59 18.26 8.50
C ASN A 137 -29.11 18.07 8.52
N GLU A 138 -29.61 16.83 8.54
CA GLU A 138 -31.06 16.55 8.67
C GLU A 138 -31.59 16.80 10.10
N ASN A 139 -30.70 16.85 11.10
CA ASN A 139 -31.03 17.03 12.51
C ASN A 139 -30.67 18.42 13.06
N SER A 140 -30.31 19.39 12.20
CA SER A 140 -30.01 20.79 12.56
C SER A 140 -31.00 21.75 11.93
#